data_AF-K4UQ89-F1
#
_entry.id   AF-K4UQ89-F1
#
_cell.length_a   1.000
_cell.length_b   1.000
_cell.length_c   1.000
_cell.angle_alpha   90.00
_cell.angle_beta   90.00
_cell.angle_gamma   90.00
#
_symmetry.space_group_name_H-M   'P 1'
#
loop_
_entity.id
_entity.type
_entity.pdbx_description
1 polymer ?
#
loop_
_entity_poly.entity_id
_entity_poly.type
_entity_poly.pdbx_seq_one_letter_code
_entity_poly.pdbx_strand_id
1 'polypeptide(L)'
;YATKEFLPLIIVCASGGARMQEGSLSLMQMAKISSALYDYQSNKKLFYVPILTSPTTGGVTASFGMLGDIIIAEPNAYIAFAGK
;
A
#
# COMPACT_ATOMS: atom_id res chain seq x y z
N TYR A 1 6.46 3.74 -13.27
CA TYR A 1 6.47 2.91 -14.49
C TYR A 1 5.05 2.63 -14.97
N ALA A 2 4.22 1.94 -14.18
CA ALA A 2 2.81 1.66 -14.53
C ALA A 2 2.02 2.90 -15.00
N THR A 3 2.19 4.04 -14.32
CA THR A 3 1.61 5.34 -14.72
C THR A 3 2.01 5.81 -16.12
N LYS A 4 3.25 5.55 -16.53
CA LYS A 4 3.80 5.98 -17.82
C LYS A 4 3.32 5.07 -18.95
N GLU A 5 3.28 3.77 -18.69
CA GLU A 5 2.88 2.75 -19.66
C GLU A 5 1.38 2.46 -19.64
N PHE A 6 0.60 3.18 -18.82
CA PHE A 6 -0.85 3.02 -18.65
C PHE A 6 -1.27 1.58 -18.31
N LEU A 7 -0.49 0.91 -17.46
CA LEU A 7 -0.73 -0.47 -17.06
C LEU A 7 -1.49 -0.51 -15.73
N PRO A 8 -2.37 -1.52 -15.52
CA PRO A 8 -2.95 -1.79 -14.21
C PRO A 8 -1.84 -2.20 -13.22
N LEU A 9 -2.06 -1.91 -11.94
CA LEU A 9 -1.10 -2.16 -10.88
C LEU A 9 -1.69 -3.13 -9.85
N ILE A 10 -0.95 -4.19 -9.57
CA ILE A 10 -1.26 -5.12 -8.48
C ILE A 10 -0.08 -5.10 -7.52
N ILE A 11 -0.33 -4.90 -6.22
CA ILE A 11 0.69 -4.94 -5.18
C ILE A 11 0.31 -6.01 -4.16
N VAL A 12 1.21 -6.97 -3.93
CA VAL A 12 1.07 -7.92 -2.83
C VAL A 12 1.71 -7.30 -1.58
N CYS A 13 0.89 -7.05 -0.56
CA CYS A 13 1.29 -6.41 0.68
C CYS A 13 1.65 -7.47 1.72
N ALA A 14 2.88 -7.40 2.23
CA ALA A 14 3.34 -8.14 3.41
C ALA A 14 4.25 -7.22 4.23
N SER A 15 3.79 -6.80 5.40
CA SER A 15 4.47 -5.88 6.31
C SER A 15 4.09 -6.14 7.77
N GLY A 16 5.09 -6.26 8.64
CA GLY A 16 4.92 -6.29 10.09
C GLY A 16 4.88 -4.90 10.76
N GLY A 17 5.03 -3.81 9.99
CA GLY A 17 5.01 -2.44 10.49
C GLY A 17 6.13 -1.58 9.89
N ALA A 18 6.39 -0.43 10.52
CA ALA A 18 7.45 0.47 10.08
C ALA A 18 8.86 -0.10 10.38
N ARG A 19 9.83 0.19 9.51
CA ARG A 19 11.24 -0.13 9.74
C ARG A 19 11.85 0.92 10.66
N MET A 20 11.76 0.69 11.97
CA MET A 20 12.18 1.65 13.00
C MET A 20 13.65 2.07 12.89
N GLN A 21 14.50 1.22 12.32
CA GLN A 21 15.93 1.50 12.09
C GLN A 21 16.15 2.68 11.14
N GLU A 22 15.19 2.93 10.24
CA GLU A 22 15.22 4.06 9.32
C GLU A 22 14.57 5.33 9.92
N GLY A 23 13.98 5.22 11.13
CA GLY A 23 13.35 6.33 11.84
C GLY A 23 12.26 7.04 11.02
N SER A 24 12.30 8.37 10.98
CA SER A 24 11.33 9.19 10.24
C SER A 24 11.32 8.94 8.74
N LEU A 25 12.42 8.43 8.16
CA LEU A 25 12.45 8.09 6.73
C LEU A 25 11.46 6.96 6.40
N SER A 26 11.26 6.01 7.33
CA SER A 26 10.27 4.93 7.16
C SER A 26 8.85 5.49 7.08
N LEU A 27 8.53 6.48 7.92
CA LEU A 27 7.23 7.17 7.91
C LEU A 27 7.02 7.94 6.59
N MET A 28 8.04 8.67 6.13
CA MET A 28 7.95 9.46 4.90
C MET A 28 7.71 8.60 3.65
N GLN A 29 8.07 7.31 3.66
CA GLN A 29 7.73 6.42 2.53
C GLN A 29 6.22 6.27 2.35
N MET A 30 5.44 6.34 3.43
CA MET A 30 3.97 6.29 3.35
C MET A 30 3.41 7.46 2.55
N ALA A 31 3.86 8.68 2.86
CA ALA A 31 3.44 9.89 2.14
C ALA A 31 3.86 9.83 0.67
N LYS A 32 5.10 9.39 0.42
CA LYS A 32 5.65 9.27 -0.94
C LYS A 32 4.83 8.33 -1.81
N ILE A 33 4.52 7.13 -1.32
CA ILE A 33 3.77 6.14 -2.12
C ILE A 33 2.30 6.54 -2.27
N SER A 34 1.67 7.09 -1.23
CA SER A 34 0.29 7.59 -1.32
C SER A 34 0.15 8.73 -2.33
N SER A 35 1.11 9.66 -2.38
CA SER A 35 1.10 10.74 -3.38
C SER A 35 1.26 10.22 -4.82
N ALA A 36 2.18 9.27 -5.04
CA ALA A 36 2.36 8.67 -6.35
C ALA A 36 1.11 7.88 -6.79
N LEU A 37 0.45 7.21 -5.85
CA LEU A 37 -0.77 6.46 -6.11
C LEU A 37 -1.96 7.39 -6.38
N TYR A 38 -2.07 8.51 -5.65
CA TYR A 38 -3.07 9.54 -5.90
C TYR A 38 -2.98 10.07 -7.33
N ASP A 39 -1.78 10.36 -7.83
CA ASP A 39 -1.60 10.78 -9.23
C ASP A 39 -1.96 9.68 -10.22
N TYR A 40 -1.61 8.42 -9.91
CA TYR A 40 -1.92 7.26 -10.73
C TYR A 40 -3.44 7.04 -10.88
N GLN A 41 -4.21 7.12 -9.78
CA GLN A 41 -5.67 6.95 -9.81
C GLN A 41 -6.39 8.23 -10.26
N SER A 42 -6.08 9.40 -9.69
CA SER A 42 -6.86 10.63 -9.92
C SER A 42 -6.57 11.26 -11.28
N ASN A 43 -5.28 11.41 -11.63
CA ASN A 43 -4.89 12.11 -12.85
C ASN A 43 -4.90 11.19 -14.08
N LYS A 44 -4.58 9.91 -13.89
CA LYS A 44 -4.51 8.94 -15.00
C LYS A 44 -5.68 7.95 -15.05
N LYS A 45 -6.52 7.88 -14.02
CA LYS A 45 -7.69 6.99 -13.95
C LYS A 45 -7.32 5.52 -14.18
N LEU A 46 -6.17 5.11 -13.65
CA LEU A 46 -5.65 3.75 -13.80
C LEU A 46 -6.05 2.88 -12.60
N PHE A 47 -6.20 1.58 -12.87
CA PHE A 47 -6.74 0.61 -11.92
C PHE A 47 -5.65 0.04 -10.99
N TYR A 48 -5.92 -0.02 -9.70
CA TYR A 48 -5.02 -0.49 -8.66
C TYR A 48 -5.70 -1.49 -7.71
N VAL A 49 -5.03 -2.64 -7.50
CA VAL A 49 -5.48 -3.72 -6.61
C VAL A 49 -4.37 -4.11 -5.64
N PRO A 50 -4.46 -3.74 -4.35
CA PRO A 50 -3.67 -4.35 -3.31
C PRO A 50 -4.21 -5.75 -2.95
N ILE A 51 -3.30 -6.71 -2.81
CA ILE A 51 -3.54 -8.03 -2.25
C ILE A 51 -2.89 -8.08 -0.88
N LEU A 52 -3.71 -8.09 0.17
CA LEU A 52 -3.27 -8.07 1.57
C LEU A 52 -2.98 -9.50 2.04
N THR A 53 -1.72 -9.79 2.33
CA THR A 53 -1.28 -11.08 2.88
C THR A 53 -0.81 -10.91 4.33
N SER A 54 -0.55 -12.02 5.01
CA SER A 54 -0.20 -12.00 6.44
C SER A 54 1.30 -11.87 6.68
N PRO A 55 1.77 -10.96 7.54
CA PRO A 55 1.03 -9.84 8.14
C PRO A 55 0.96 -8.64 7.19
N THR A 56 -0.08 -7.81 7.29
CA THR A 56 -0.12 -6.47 6.70
C THR A 56 -0.54 -5.47 7.77
N THR A 57 0.44 -4.75 8.35
CA THR A 57 0.18 -3.83 9.45
C THR A 57 0.87 -2.48 9.31
N GLY A 58 0.49 -1.53 10.17
CA GLY A 58 1.19 -0.26 10.34
C GLY A 58 1.11 0.63 9.11
N GLY A 59 2.27 1.12 8.69
CA GLY A 59 2.39 2.08 7.60
C GLY A 59 1.81 1.59 6.27
N VAL A 60 1.86 0.29 5.99
CA VAL A 60 1.30 -0.28 4.75
C VAL A 60 -0.23 -0.21 4.75
N THR A 61 -0.88 -0.64 5.84
CA THR A 61 -2.34 -0.49 6.01
C THR A 61 -2.78 0.97 6.04
N ALA A 62 -1.94 1.86 6.57
CA ALA A 62 -2.21 3.29 6.66
C ALA A 62 -1.95 4.06 5.36
N SER A 63 -1.51 3.37 4.29
CA SER A 63 -1.18 3.99 3.01
C SER A 63 -1.68 3.11 1.86
N PHE A 64 -0.80 2.69 0.96
CA PHE A 64 -1.14 2.03 -0.30
C PHE A 64 -1.92 0.72 -0.15
N GLY A 65 -1.88 0.06 1.02
CA GLY A 65 -2.68 -1.15 1.26
C GLY A 65 -4.19 -0.91 1.29
N MET A 66 -4.63 0.31 1.63
CA MET A 66 -6.06 0.67 1.77
C MET A 66 -6.56 1.67 0.72
N LEU A 67 -5.69 2.05 -0.22
CA LEU A 67 -6.01 2.99 -1.30
C LEU A 67 -6.35 2.28 -2.63
N GLY A 68 -6.60 0.98 -2.59
CA GLY A 68 -7.01 0.19 -3.76
C GLY A 68 -8.39 0.55 -4.29
N ASP A 69 -8.59 0.43 -5.60
CA ASP A 69 -9.93 0.44 -6.19
C ASP A 69 -10.71 -0.83 -5.76
N ILE A 70 -10.01 -1.96 -5.73
CA ILE A 70 -10.48 -3.23 -5.15
C ILE A 70 -9.40 -3.75 -4.22
N ILE A 71 -9.75 -4.01 -2.97
CA ILE A 71 -8.84 -4.58 -1.98
C ILE A 71 -9.17 -6.06 -1.83
N ILE A 72 -8.17 -6.92 -2.05
CA ILE A 72 -8.30 -8.37 -1.87
C ILE A 72 -7.46 -8.75 -0.65
N ALA A 73 -7.95 -9.68 0.16
CA ALA A 73 -7.19 -10.24 1.28
C ALA A 73 -7.18 -11.76 1.20
N GLU A 74 -6.05 -12.38 1.58
CA GLU A 74 -6.00 -13.82 1.76
C GLU A 74 -6.80 -14.25 3.01
N PRO A 75 -7.43 -15.44 3.01
CA PRO A 75 -8.11 -15.97 4.19
C PRO A 75 -7.18 -15.99 5.42
N ASN A 76 -7.69 -15.52 6.55
CA ASN A 76 -6.95 -15.43 7.83
C ASN A 76 -5.72 -14.49 7.81
N ALA A 77 -5.56 -13.62 6.81
CA ALA A 77 -4.49 -12.63 6.82
C ALA A 77 -4.63 -11.65 8.00
N TYR A 78 -3.54 -11.44 8.74
CA TYR A 78 -3.54 -10.48 9.85
C TYR A 78 -3.35 -9.06 9.31
N ILE A 79 -4.44 -8.29 9.29
CA ILE A 79 -4.48 -6.93 8.76
C ILE A 79 -4.87 -5.96 9.87
N ALA A 80 -3.99 -5.03 10.25
CA ALA A 80 -4.25 -4.11 11.35
C ALA A 80 -3.42 -2.81 11.28
N PHE A 81 -4.03 -1.67 11.58
CA PHE A 81 -3.28 -0.40 11.65
C PHE A 81 -2.22 -0.40 12.75
N ALA A 82 -2.60 -0.80 13.96
CA ALA A 82 -1.69 -1.00 15.08
C ALA A 82 -1.67 -2.48 15.47
N GLY A 83 -0.53 -2.95 15.96
CA GLY A 83 -0.41 -4.29 16.54
C GLY A 83 -1.28 -4.45 17.78
N LYS A 84 -1.42 -5.69 18.23
CA LYS A 84 -1.98 -6.00 19.54
C LYS A 84 -1.00 -5.60 20.65
#